data_AF-A0ABD2J283-F1
#
_entry.id   AF-A0ABD2J283-F1
#
_cell.length_a   1.000
_cell.length_b   1.000
_cell.length_c   1.000
_cell.angle_alpha   90.00
_cell.angle_beta   90.00
_cell.angle_gamma   90.00
#
_symmetry.space_group_name_H-M   'P 1'
#
loop_
_entity.id
_entity.type
_entity.pdbx_description
1 polymer ?
#
loop_
_entity_poly.entity_id
_entity_poly.type
_entity_poly.pdbx_seq_one_letter_code
_entity_poly.pdbx_strand_id
1 'polypeptide(L)'
;MADEGIEVIDGGASWSSAGRNYTTVWQELSLDENSQATAGHELLHALALAHEMNRDDAFYFIKLNPSNRDEKWIENYEPLKKTDNFGFTYDFGSLMHYWAAIDKNGFYDMITMGRFYQRTIGQYEKPSFKDLAIINHIYCEDNCKGKKNECQNGGYLNPKQCNECLCPEGYGGAHCDQLEQNQNCVDLSGTPNNLEADWQIRKLKPRVRCLGAGMCSCHWRIKPKKGEKVIIKLNKPDDFKDVSDCPGICGTTHVEIKYRKDKRARGALICCANDILRQNIARNWIEAEEKDVDIIISGRLATTDEMGFELTYETDGAKLLPSCDCKNPNLLFDLKRSPGYMCEPPCKTESTCKTPIGGCAFGFLALNDKVQQNASGPLNVSCHKREGSAESFWYYWKQNDIEPVRVEEVHCVPCDREKDKGCKYKP
;
A
#
# COMPACT_ATOMS: atom_id res chain seq x y z
N MET A 1 -21.85 24.03 -33.39
CA MET A 1 -21.42 24.17 -31.99
C MET A 1 -20.08 24.88 -32.03
N ALA A 2 -19.80 25.81 -31.11
CA ALA A 2 -18.45 26.34 -30.99
C ALA A 2 -17.53 25.18 -30.57
N ASP A 3 -16.31 25.14 -31.09
CA ASP A 3 -15.32 24.16 -30.66
C ASP A 3 -15.05 24.36 -29.18
N GLU A 4 -15.17 23.30 -28.39
CA GLU A 4 -14.95 23.25 -26.95
C GLU A 4 -13.85 22.24 -26.63
N GLY A 5 -13.13 22.44 -25.53
CA GLY A 5 -12.05 21.52 -25.17
C GLY A 5 -11.15 22.00 -24.05
N ILE A 6 -10.00 21.33 -23.95
CA ILE A 6 -8.91 21.70 -23.05
C ILE A 6 -7.88 22.47 -23.87
N GLU A 7 -7.50 23.65 -23.41
CA GLU A 7 -6.40 24.43 -23.95
C GLU A 7 -5.16 24.22 -23.06
N VAL A 8 -4.10 23.65 -23.63
CA VAL A 8 -2.85 23.42 -22.90
C VAL A 8 -1.98 24.67 -22.99
N ILE A 9 -1.62 25.23 -21.84
CA ILE A 9 -0.85 26.48 -21.72
C ILE A 9 0.41 26.29 -20.87
N ASP A 10 1.33 27.24 -20.94
CA ASP A 10 2.41 27.42 -19.96
C ASP A 10 2.04 28.58 -19.03
N GLY A 11 1.48 28.24 -17.87
CA GLY A 11 1.09 29.18 -16.82
C GLY A 11 2.14 29.38 -15.73
N GLY A 12 3.36 28.85 -15.89
CA GLY A 12 4.44 28.94 -14.90
C GLY A 12 4.30 28.04 -13.67
N ALA A 13 3.27 27.19 -13.62
CA ALA A 13 3.09 26.07 -12.70
C ALA A 13 2.20 25.01 -13.35
N SER A 14 2.32 23.74 -12.99
CA SER A 14 1.38 22.70 -13.44
C SER A 14 0.09 22.67 -12.61
N TRP A 15 -1.06 22.72 -13.28
CA TRP A 15 -2.38 22.69 -12.65
C TRP A 15 -3.50 22.43 -13.67
N SER A 16 -4.63 21.93 -13.16
CA SER A 16 -5.85 21.71 -13.94
C SER A 16 -7.09 21.80 -13.04
N SER A 17 -8.21 22.22 -13.63
CA SER A 17 -9.50 22.14 -12.94
C SER A 17 -10.01 20.70 -12.88
N ALA A 18 -10.64 20.32 -11.77
CA ALA A 18 -11.22 18.99 -11.63
C ALA A 18 -12.53 18.87 -12.44
N GLY A 19 -12.52 18.02 -13.47
CA GLY A 19 -13.66 17.78 -14.35
C GLY A 19 -13.95 18.92 -15.33
N ARG A 20 -15.07 18.80 -16.07
CA ARG A 20 -15.50 19.81 -17.04
C ARG A 20 -16.00 21.08 -16.35
N ASN A 21 -15.35 22.20 -16.61
CA ASN A 21 -15.85 23.52 -16.30
C ASN A 21 -16.88 23.96 -17.35
N TYR A 22 -18.14 24.13 -16.96
CA TYR A 22 -19.22 24.54 -17.85
C TYR A 22 -19.33 26.06 -18.04
N THR A 23 -18.47 26.86 -17.38
CA THR A 23 -18.48 28.32 -17.51
C THR A 23 -17.57 28.83 -18.63
N THR A 24 -16.69 27.97 -19.16
CA THR A 24 -15.78 28.30 -20.26
C THR A 24 -15.98 27.36 -21.45
N VAL A 25 -15.64 27.83 -22.64
CA VAL A 25 -15.63 27.00 -23.86
C VAL A 25 -14.33 26.20 -23.96
N TRP A 26 -13.22 26.86 -23.64
CA TRP A 26 -11.90 26.26 -23.47
C TRP A 26 -11.54 26.29 -21.99
N GLN A 27 -11.23 25.13 -21.42
CA GLN A 27 -10.69 25.01 -20.06
C GLN A 27 -9.18 24.95 -20.15
N GLU A 28 -8.51 25.87 -19.46
CA GLU A 28 -7.05 25.87 -19.39
C GLU A 28 -6.53 24.69 -18.54
N LEU A 29 -5.47 24.07 -19.04
CA LEU A 29 -4.63 23.12 -18.33
C LEU A 29 -3.19 23.59 -18.49
N SER A 30 -2.53 23.91 -17.38
CA SER A 30 -1.17 24.43 -17.41
C SER A 30 -0.16 23.32 -17.18
N LEU A 31 0.92 23.33 -17.96
CA LEU A 31 2.09 22.48 -17.78
C LEU A 31 3.35 23.35 -17.80
N ASP A 32 4.12 23.31 -16.72
CA ASP A 32 5.38 24.07 -16.58
C ASP A 32 6.64 23.23 -16.82
N GLU A 33 6.47 21.92 -17.04
CA GLU A 33 7.57 20.99 -17.26
C GLU A 33 7.26 19.95 -18.34
N ASN A 34 8.31 19.47 -19.01
CA ASN A 34 8.19 18.39 -19.99
C ASN A 34 8.19 17.02 -19.29
N SER A 35 7.09 16.71 -18.61
CA SER A 35 6.91 15.45 -17.90
C SER A 35 5.61 14.76 -18.26
N GLN A 36 5.71 13.49 -18.68
CA GLN A 36 4.56 12.65 -18.96
C GLN A 36 3.76 12.34 -17.69
N ALA A 37 4.41 12.26 -16.53
CA ALA A 37 3.75 12.01 -15.26
C ALA A 37 2.92 13.22 -14.82
N THR A 38 3.46 14.44 -14.91
CA THR A 38 2.70 15.67 -14.63
C THR A 38 1.57 15.88 -15.63
N ALA A 39 1.84 15.73 -16.93
CA ALA A 39 0.79 15.80 -17.94
C ALA A 39 -0.32 14.77 -17.69
N GLY A 40 0.04 13.55 -17.28
CA GLY A 40 -0.91 12.52 -16.86
C GLY A 40 -1.73 12.94 -15.64
N HIS A 41 -1.08 13.48 -14.61
CA HIS A 41 -1.72 13.95 -13.37
C HIS A 41 -2.75 15.05 -13.65
N GLU A 42 -2.35 16.10 -14.37
CA GLU A 42 -3.22 17.23 -14.70
C GLU A 42 -4.36 16.84 -15.65
N LEU A 43 -4.14 15.86 -16.53
CA LEU A 43 -5.20 15.30 -17.37
C LEU A 43 -6.19 14.46 -16.55
N LEU A 44 -5.73 13.70 -15.56
CA LEU A 44 -6.62 12.96 -14.66
C LEU A 44 -7.49 13.92 -13.83
N HIS A 45 -6.95 15.06 -13.39
CA HIS A 45 -7.75 16.15 -12.83
C HIS A 45 -8.82 16.64 -13.80
N ALA A 46 -8.46 16.98 -15.05
CA ALA A 46 -9.44 17.39 -16.05
C ALA A 46 -10.53 16.33 -16.31
N LEU A 47 -10.20 15.05 -16.12
CA LEU A 47 -11.13 13.92 -16.20
C LEU A 47 -11.90 13.63 -14.89
N ALA A 48 -11.86 14.56 -13.93
CA ALA A 48 -12.58 14.58 -12.66
C ALA A 48 -12.03 13.65 -11.56
N LEU A 49 -10.76 13.23 -11.64
CA LEU A 49 -10.11 12.58 -10.51
C LEU A 49 -9.54 13.64 -9.56
N ALA A 50 -9.97 13.57 -8.30
CA ALA A 50 -9.32 14.30 -7.22
C ALA A 50 -8.04 13.59 -6.81
N HIS A 51 -7.23 14.25 -5.97
CA HIS A 51 -6.10 13.56 -5.37
C HIS A 51 -6.56 12.40 -4.48
N GLU A 52 -5.78 11.33 -4.50
CA GLU A 52 -6.10 10.10 -3.77
C GLU A 52 -6.13 10.33 -2.26
N MET A 53 -5.25 11.19 -1.73
CA MET A 53 -5.23 11.53 -0.30
C MET A 53 -6.40 12.41 0.14
N ASN A 54 -7.15 13.01 -0.78
CA ASN A 54 -8.35 13.77 -0.45
C ASN A 54 -9.62 12.91 -0.48
N ARG A 55 -9.53 11.60 -0.68
CA ARG A 55 -10.71 10.72 -0.57
C ARG A 55 -11.36 10.84 0.80
N ASP A 56 -12.68 10.67 0.83
CA ASP A 56 -13.46 10.74 2.06
C ASP A 56 -13.23 9.57 3.03
N ASP A 57 -12.49 8.55 2.59
CA ASP A 57 -12.00 7.39 3.36
C ASP A 57 -10.47 7.40 3.57
N ALA A 58 -9.76 8.45 3.13
CA ALA A 58 -8.29 8.51 3.17
C ALA A 58 -7.72 8.40 4.60
N PHE A 59 -8.48 8.82 5.61
CA PHE A 59 -8.09 8.74 7.03
C PHE A 59 -7.89 7.30 7.54
N TYR A 60 -8.39 6.29 6.83
CA TYR A 60 -8.09 4.87 7.13
C TYR A 60 -6.70 4.45 6.63
N PHE A 61 -6.13 5.17 5.67
CA PHE A 61 -4.92 4.78 4.93
C PHE A 61 -3.73 5.69 5.18
N ILE A 62 -3.96 6.95 5.53
CA ILE A 62 -2.92 7.94 5.81
C ILE A 62 -3.22 8.76 7.07
N LYS A 63 -2.16 9.36 7.62
CA LYS A 63 -2.19 10.27 8.75
C LYS A 63 -1.30 11.48 8.47
N LEU A 64 -1.84 12.65 8.71
CA LEU A 64 -1.17 13.94 8.59
C LEU A 64 -0.40 14.28 9.87
N ASN A 65 0.87 14.62 9.76
CA ASN A 65 1.71 15.01 10.88
C ASN A 65 1.41 16.46 11.30
N PRO A 66 0.94 16.68 12.55
CA PRO A 66 0.51 17.99 12.98
C PRO A 66 1.61 19.04 13.10
N SER A 67 2.88 18.63 13.14
CA SER A 67 4.02 19.57 13.23
C SER A 67 4.28 20.36 11.94
N ASN A 68 3.67 20.00 10.81
CA ASN A 68 3.89 20.60 9.49
C ASN A 68 2.68 21.40 8.96
N ARG A 69 1.80 21.89 9.84
CA ARG A 69 0.50 22.49 9.51
C ARG A 69 0.53 24.02 9.35
N ASP A 70 1.12 24.56 8.29
CA ASP A 70 0.71 25.91 7.86
C ASP A 70 -0.68 25.86 7.18
N GLU A 71 -1.37 26.99 7.07
CA GLU A 71 -2.75 27.03 6.54
C GLU A 71 -2.87 26.49 5.11
N LYS A 72 -1.88 26.79 4.25
CA LYS A 72 -1.84 26.31 2.87
C LYS A 72 -1.64 24.80 2.79
N TRP A 73 -0.85 24.24 3.70
CA TRP A 73 -0.71 22.80 3.82
C TRP A 73 -2.06 22.17 4.15
N ILE A 74 -2.77 22.67 5.16
CA ILE A 74 -4.07 22.10 5.57
C ILE A 74 -5.03 22.01 4.38
N GLU A 75 -5.20 23.09 3.61
CA GLU A 75 -6.11 23.13 2.45
C GLU A 75 -5.83 22.04 1.42
N ASN A 76 -4.56 21.73 1.15
CA ASN A 76 -4.19 20.71 0.15
C ASN A 76 -4.44 19.27 0.62
N TYR A 77 -4.49 19.02 1.94
CA TYR A 77 -4.66 17.69 2.50
C TYR A 77 -6.04 17.47 3.14
N GLU A 78 -6.96 18.46 3.08
CA GLU A 78 -8.31 18.26 3.60
C GLU A 78 -9.05 17.18 2.79
N PRO A 79 -9.61 16.15 3.45
CA PRO A 79 -10.48 15.20 2.78
C PRO A 79 -11.70 15.90 2.19
N LEU A 80 -12.07 15.53 0.96
CA LEU A 80 -13.33 15.93 0.36
C LEU A 80 -14.48 15.38 1.20
N LYS A 81 -15.56 16.17 1.32
CA LYS A 81 -16.72 15.80 2.16
C LYS A 81 -17.36 14.47 1.75
N LYS A 82 -17.38 14.20 0.45
CA LYS A 82 -17.91 12.97 -0.14
C LYS A 82 -17.21 12.70 -1.47
N THR A 83 -16.70 11.49 -1.63
CA THR A 83 -16.15 11.00 -2.89
C THR A 83 -16.94 9.79 -3.36
N ASP A 84 -17.13 9.64 -4.67
CA ASP A 84 -17.59 8.38 -5.25
C ASP A 84 -16.37 7.63 -5.77
N ASN A 85 -16.10 6.50 -5.13
CA ASN A 85 -14.93 5.68 -5.40
C ASN A 85 -15.28 4.46 -6.26
N PHE A 86 -16.54 4.29 -6.68
CA PHE A 86 -17.03 3.19 -7.55
C PHE A 86 -16.59 1.78 -7.12
N GLY A 87 -16.43 1.56 -5.80
CA GLY A 87 -15.96 0.29 -5.25
C GLY A 87 -14.47 -0.01 -5.49
N PHE A 88 -13.68 0.96 -5.94
CA PHE A 88 -12.22 0.87 -5.99
C PHE A 88 -11.60 1.23 -4.64
N THR A 89 -10.69 0.39 -4.17
CA THR A 89 -9.96 0.62 -2.91
C THR A 89 -8.94 1.74 -3.03
N TYR A 90 -8.53 2.30 -1.89
CA TYR A 90 -7.42 3.27 -1.82
C TYR A 90 -6.14 2.74 -2.48
N ASP A 91 -5.47 3.55 -3.29
CA ASP A 91 -4.24 3.17 -4.01
C ASP A 91 -3.09 4.09 -3.64
N PHE A 92 -2.22 3.60 -2.76
CA PHE A 92 -1.01 4.31 -2.39
C PHE A 92 -0.11 4.63 -3.58
N GLY A 93 -0.17 3.86 -4.68
CA GLY A 93 0.64 4.07 -5.87
C GLY A 93 -0.09 4.81 -7.00
N SER A 94 -1.24 5.44 -6.71
CA SER A 94 -1.93 6.30 -7.68
C SER A 94 -1.02 7.47 -8.09
N LEU A 95 -1.07 7.86 -9.37
CA LEU A 95 -0.43 9.09 -9.84
C LEU A 95 -1.06 10.33 -9.18
N MET A 96 -2.29 10.20 -8.68
CA MET A 96 -3.02 11.24 -7.97
C MET A 96 -2.69 11.29 -6.48
N HIS A 97 -1.74 10.50 -5.98
CA HIS A 97 -1.34 10.51 -4.58
C HIS A 97 -0.08 11.37 -4.36
N TYR A 98 -0.13 12.35 -3.46
CA TYR A 98 1.05 13.15 -3.09
C TYR A 98 2.17 12.31 -2.48
N TRP A 99 3.41 12.79 -2.64
CA TRP A 99 4.54 12.28 -1.88
C TRP A 99 4.48 12.75 -0.43
N ALA A 100 5.24 12.10 0.45
CA ALA A 100 5.46 12.59 1.81
C ALA A 100 6.77 13.36 1.90
N ALA A 101 6.71 14.63 2.27
CA ALA A 101 7.89 15.43 2.59
C ALA A 101 8.46 15.02 3.96
N ILE A 102 9.78 15.19 4.13
CA ILE A 102 10.49 14.88 5.37
C ILE A 102 11.04 16.19 5.94
N ASP A 103 10.73 16.48 7.21
CA ASP A 103 11.24 17.66 7.90
C ASP A 103 12.74 17.52 8.29
N LYS A 104 13.33 18.60 8.80
CA LYS A 104 14.74 18.62 9.26
C LYS A 104 15.06 17.62 10.38
N ASN A 105 14.05 17.09 11.06
CA ASN A 105 14.19 16.13 12.15
C ASN A 105 13.92 14.68 11.68
N GLY A 106 13.59 14.49 10.40
CA GLY A 106 13.31 13.18 9.81
C GLY A 106 11.87 12.70 9.96
N PHE A 107 10.91 13.56 10.29
CA PHE A 107 9.49 13.23 10.35
C PHE A 107 8.81 13.44 9.00
N TYR A 108 7.99 12.48 8.59
CA TYR A 108 7.12 12.63 7.44
C TYR A 108 5.98 13.62 7.75
N ASP A 109 5.58 14.43 6.79
CA ASP A 109 4.37 15.25 6.85
C ASP A 109 3.09 14.42 6.64
N MET A 110 3.18 13.36 5.84
CA MET A 110 2.13 12.37 5.61
C MET A 110 2.67 10.96 5.86
N ILE A 111 2.02 10.26 6.78
CA ILE A 111 2.38 8.91 7.23
C ILE A 111 1.34 7.95 6.69
N THR A 112 1.79 6.98 5.90
CA THR A 112 0.95 5.84 5.50
C THR A 112 0.70 4.94 6.71
N MET A 113 -0.55 4.53 6.93
CA MET A 113 -0.89 3.54 7.95
C MET A 113 -0.20 2.22 7.63
N GLY A 114 -0.26 1.89 6.33
CA GLY A 114 0.61 1.00 5.56
C GLY A 114 2.09 1.27 5.67
N ARG A 115 2.80 0.76 6.67
CA ARG A 115 4.25 1.00 6.81
C ARG A 115 5.10 0.70 5.58
N PHE A 116 4.79 -0.35 4.82
CA PHE A 116 5.53 -0.70 3.61
C PHE A 116 5.10 0.15 2.40
N TYR A 117 4.01 0.91 2.52
CA TYR A 117 3.52 1.83 1.51
C TYR A 117 4.13 3.24 1.60
N GLN A 118 4.92 3.55 2.63
CA GLN A 118 5.47 4.91 2.82
C GLN A 118 6.29 5.41 1.63
N ARG A 119 6.91 4.50 0.86
CA ARG A 119 7.66 4.82 -0.37
C ARG A 119 6.91 4.53 -1.66
N THR A 120 5.68 4.04 -1.54
CA THR A 120 4.77 3.80 -2.67
C THR A 120 4.06 5.09 -3.07
N ILE A 121 3.73 5.93 -2.08
CA ILE A 121 3.08 7.22 -2.29
C ILE A 121 3.99 8.23 -3.02
N GLY A 122 3.38 9.06 -3.87
CA GLY A 122 4.10 10.08 -4.62
C GLY A 122 4.86 9.57 -5.83
N GLN A 123 4.58 8.35 -6.30
CA GLN A 123 5.19 7.85 -7.53
C GLN A 123 4.90 8.81 -8.69
N TYR A 124 5.90 8.99 -9.54
CA TYR A 124 5.88 9.98 -10.61
C TYR A 124 6.32 9.34 -11.93
N GLU A 125 5.71 8.20 -12.25
CA GLU A 125 6.07 7.45 -13.45
C GLU A 125 4.94 7.42 -14.47
N LYS A 126 3.76 6.95 -14.04
CA LYS A 126 2.59 6.78 -14.92
C LYS A 126 1.31 6.61 -14.09
N PRO A 127 0.12 6.80 -14.70
CA PRO A 127 -1.14 6.42 -14.07
C PRO A 127 -1.10 4.95 -13.62
N SER A 128 -1.62 4.68 -12.43
CA SER A 128 -1.75 3.30 -11.94
C SER A 128 -2.82 2.55 -12.72
N PHE A 129 -2.83 1.21 -12.61
CA PHE A 129 -3.91 0.41 -13.19
C PHE A 129 -5.28 0.85 -12.67
N LYS A 130 -5.37 1.21 -11.38
CA LYS A 130 -6.61 1.70 -10.77
C LYS A 130 -7.02 3.07 -11.32
N ASP A 131 -6.08 4.00 -11.51
CA ASP A 131 -6.37 5.31 -12.09
C ASP A 131 -7.07 5.15 -13.45
N LEU A 132 -6.51 4.31 -14.32
CA LEU A 132 -7.09 4.01 -15.64
C LEU A 132 -8.40 3.22 -15.55
N ALA A 133 -8.53 2.32 -14.57
CA ALA A 133 -9.75 1.55 -14.37
C ALA A 133 -10.93 2.44 -13.95
N ILE A 134 -10.70 3.45 -13.10
CA ILE A 134 -11.72 4.44 -12.72
C ILE A 134 -12.12 5.28 -13.94
N ILE A 135 -11.16 5.78 -14.71
CA ILE A 135 -11.44 6.53 -15.94
C ILE A 135 -12.28 5.70 -16.91
N ASN A 136 -11.90 4.44 -17.13
CA ASN A 136 -12.65 3.55 -18.02
C ASN A 136 -14.04 3.22 -17.47
N HIS A 137 -14.21 3.11 -16.16
CA HIS A 137 -15.53 2.93 -15.56
C HIS A 137 -16.42 4.16 -15.81
N ILE A 138 -15.92 5.38 -15.60
CA ILE A 138 -16.69 6.62 -15.76
C ILE A 138 -17.06 6.86 -17.23
N TYR A 139 -16.10 6.71 -18.15
CA TYR A 139 -16.25 7.21 -19.53
C TYR A 139 -16.38 6.11 -20.59
N CYS A 140 -16.05 4.86 -20.28
CA CYS A 140 -15.91 3.80 -21.28
C CYS A 140 -16.71 2.53 -20.99
N GLU A 141 -17.41 2.43 -19.85
CA GLU A 141 -18.12 1.21 -19.43
C GLU A 141 -19.19 0.77 -20.45
N ASP A 142 -19.89 1.74 -21.05
CA ASP A 142 -20.93 1.47 -22.07
C ASP A 142 -20.37 0.91 -23.38
N ASN A 143 -19.07 1.02 -23.66
CA ASN A 143 -18.48 0.50 -24.90
C ASN A 143 -18.59 -1.02 -25.01
N CYS A 144 -18.63 -1.72 -23.87
CA CYS A 144 -18.77 -3.17 -23.80
C CYS A 144 -20.14 -3.61 -23.27
N LYS A 145 -21.15 -2.74 -23.39
CA LYS A 145 -22.51 -3.01 -22.92
C LYS A 145 -23.07 -4.31 -23.49
N GLY A 146 -23.68 -5.11 -22.61
CA GLY A 146 -24.24 -6.42 -22.96
C GLY A 146 -23.23 -7.58 -22.91
N LYS A 147 -21.94 -7.30 -22.67
CA LYS A 147 -20.96 -8.35 -22.37
C LYS A 147 -20.74 -8.47 -20.87
N LYS A 148 -20.63 -9.72 -20.40
CA LYS A 148 -20.25 -10.02 -19.03
C LYS A 148 -18.74 -9.82 -18.89
N ASN A 149 -18.31 -9.14 -17.82
CA ASN A 149 -16.89 -9.11 -17.48
C ASN A 149 -16.45 -10.49 -16.95
N GLU A 150 -15.60 -11.18 -17.70
CA GLU A 150 -15.03 -12.48 -17.33
C GLU A 150 -13.61 -12.36 -16.75
N CYS A 151 -13.06 -11.15 -16.72
CA CYS A 151 -11.72 -10.88 -16.20
C CYS A 151 -11.69 -11.07 -14.67
N GLN A 152 -10.71 -11.80 -14.18
CA GLN A 152 -10.49 -12.13 -12.78
C GLN A 152 -9.57 -11.09 -12.11
N ASN A 153 -9.43 -11.20 -10.79
CA ASN A 153 -8.49 -10.40 -10.00
C ASN A 153 -8.67 -8.88 -10.15
N GLY A 154 -9.87 -8.41 -10.48
CA GLY A 154 -10.15 -6.98 -10.70
C GLY A 154 -9.76 -6.45 -12.08
N GLY A 155 -9.43 -7.34 -13.03
CA GLY A 155 -9.35 -6.98 -14.44
C GLY A 155 -10.68 -6.52 -15.02
N TYR A 156 -10.63 -5.79 -16.12
CA TYR A 156 -11.81 -5.29 -16.83
C TYR A 156 -11.66 -5.44 -18.34
N LEU A 157 -12.79 -5.49 -19.05
CA LEU A 157 -12.80 -5.61 -20.51
C LEU A 157 -12.11 -4.39 -21.14
N ASN A 158 -11.23 -4.63 -22.10
CA ASN A 158 -10.64 -3.57 -22.91
C ASN A 158 -11.76 -2.81 -23.64
N PRO A 159 -11.98 -1.51 -23.38
CA PRO A 159 -13.12 -0.78 -23.97
C PRO A 159 -13.01 -0.59 -25.49
N LYS A 160 -11.83 -0.79 -26.07
CA LYS A 160 -11.62 -0.78 -27.52
C LYS A 160 -11.81 -2.17 -28.14
N GLN A 161 -11.64 -3.23 -27.34
CA GLN A 161 -11.68 -4.63 -27.75
C GLN A 161 -12.34 -5.48 -26.67
N CYS A 162 -13.68 -5.48 -26.61
CA CYS A 162 -14.45 -6.08 -25.52
C CYS A 162 -14.40 -7.62 -25.41
N ASN A 163 -13.43 -8.30 -26.04
CA ASN A 163 -13.13 -9.72 -25.87
C ASN A 163 -11.76 -9.94 -25.21
N GLU A 164 -11.06 -8.86 -24.85
CA GLU A 164 -9.75 -8.90 -24.21
C GLU A 164 -9.83 -8.30 -22.81
N CYS A 165 -9.06 -8.86 -21.88
CA CYS A 165 -8.96 -8.35 -20.52
C CYS A 165 -7.74 -7.44 -20.37
N LEU A 166 -7.95 -6.28 -19.75
CA LEU A 166 -6.88 -5.48 -19.17
C LEU A 166 -6.65 -5.96 -17.74
N CYS A 167 -5.41 -6.38 -17.44
CA CYS A 167 -5.05 -7.03 -16.19
C CYS A 167 -4.27 -6.11 -15.26
N PRO A 168 -4.51 -6.19 -13.93
CA PRO A 168 -3.65 -5.50 -12.97
C PRO A 168 -2.20 -5.97 -13.06
N GLU A 169 -1.26 -5.08 -12.73
CA GLU A 169 0.19 -5.39 -12.75
C GLU A 169 0.49 -6.67 -11.94
N GLY A 170 1.27 -7.59 -12.51
CA GLY A 170 1.58 -8.91 -11.95
C GLY A 170 0.56 -10.02 -12.30
N TYR A 171 -0.53 -9.69 -12.99
CA TYR A 171 -1.51 -10.66 -13.50
C TYR A 171 -1.58 -10.63 -15.02
N GLY A 172 -1.84 -11.78 -15.62
CA GLY A 172 -1.93 -11.92 -17.07
C GLY A 172 -2.80 -13.09 -17.50
N GLY A 173 -2.65 -13.48 -18.76
CA GLY A 173 -3.52 -14.47 -19.41
C GLY A 173 -4.84 -13.85 -19.89
N ALA A 174 -5.63 -14.65 -20.61
CA ALA A 174 -6.86 -14.18 -21.24
C ALA A 174 -7.91 -13.65 -20.25
N HIS A 175 -7.87 -14.12 -19.00
CA HIS A 175 -8.81 -13.75 -17.95
C HIS A 175 -8.13 -13.14 -16.71
N CYS A 176 -6.88 -12.69 -16.79
CA CYS A 176 -6.13 -12.12 -15.65
C CYS A 176 -5.98 -13.07 -14.44
N ASP A 177 -6.07 -14.38 -14.64
CA ASP A 177 -5.95 -15.43 -13.63
C ASP A 177 -4.54 -16.06 -13.60
N GLN A 178 -3.71 -15.77 -14.60
CA GLN A 178 -2.35 -16.25 -14.72
C GLN A 178 -1.36 -15.24 -14.13
N LEU A 179 -0.15 -15.69 -13.84
CA LEU A 179 0.95 -14.80 -13.46
C LEU A 179 1.40 -14.04 -14.71
N GLU A 180 1.62 -12.74 -14.60
CA GLU A 180 2.16 -11.95 -15.71
C GLU A 180 3.49 -12.55 -16.21
N GLN A 181 3.69 -12.56 -17.52
CA GLN A 181 4.92 -13.06 -18.12
C GLN A 181 6.09 -12.11 -17.82
N ASN A 182 7.23 -12.68 -17.47
CA ASN A 182 8.46 -11.92 -17.28
C ASN A 182 8.83 -11.14 -18.56
N GLN A 183 9.15 -9.86 -18.40
CA GLN A 183 9.55 -8.99 -19.49
C GLN A 183 11.04 -8.68 -19.40
N ASN A 184 11.82 -9.09 -20.40
CA ASN A 184 13.24 -8.77 -20.55
C ASN A 184 14.09 -9.05 -19.31
N CYS A 185 13.78 -10.07 -18.52
CA CYS A 185 14.53 -10.39 -17.31
C CYS A 185 14.78 -11.89 -17.16
N VAL A 186 15.82 -12.23 -16.39
CA VAL A 186 16.13 -13.60 -15.98
C VAL A 186 16.35 -13.65 -14.48
N ASP A 187 15.83 -14.69 -13.83
CA ASP A 187 16.19 -15.05 -12.46
C ASP A 187 17.37 -16.04 -12.50
N LEU A 188 18.54 -15.57 -12.12
CA LEU A 188 19.80 -16.33 -12.09
C LEU A 188 19.82 -17.40 -10.99
N SER A 189 18.88 -17.36 -10.04
CA SER A 189 18.77 -18.38 -8.99
C SER A 189 18.08 -19.66 -9.47
N GLY A 190 17.36 -19.61 -10.60
CA GLY A 190 16.57 -20.73 -11.10
C GLY A 190 15.31 -21.03 -10.26
N THR A 191 14.84 -20.08 -9.46
CA THR A 191 13.66 -20.29 -8.60
C THR A 191 12.38 -20.32 -9.46
N PRO A 192 11.44 -21.24 -9.20
CA PRO A 192 10.14 -21.22 -9.88
C PRO A 192 9.35 -19.93 -9.58
N ASN A 193 8.64 -19.42 -10.59
CA ASN A 193 7.83 -18.21 -10.44
C ASN A 193 6.44 -18.49 -9.85
N ASN A 194 5.93 -19.72 -9.93
CA ASN A 194 4.69 -20.12 -9.27
C ASN A 194 5.03 -21.03 -8.08
N LEU A 195 4.70 -20.56 -6.88
CA LEU A 195 5.00 -21.20 -5.61
C LEU A 195 3.70 -21.45 -4.85
N GLU A 196 3.70 -22.49 -4.02
CA GLU A 196 2.61 -22.80 -3.10
C GLU A 196 3.16 -22.76 -1.68
N ALA A 197 2.51 -21.97 -0.83
CA ALA A 197 2.84 -21.89 0.58
C ALA A 197 2.19 -23.04 1.35
N ASP A 198 2.85 -23.48 2.40
CA ASP A 198 2.29 -24.35 3.42
C ASP A 198 2.81 -23.92 4.80
N TRP A 199 2.44 -24.68 5.84
CA TRP A 199 2.82 -24.38 7.22
C TRP A 199 4.34 -24.44 7.47
N GLN A 200 5.15 -24.92 6.53
CA GLN A 200 6.60 -24.93 6.66
C GLN A 200 7.18 -23.63 6.12
N ILE A 201 8.17 -23.10 6.83
CA ILE A 201 8.92 -21.93 6.39
C ILE A 201 9.72 -22.31 5.13
N ARG A 202 9.33 -21.72 4.00
CA ARG A 202 10.02 -21.83 2.71
C ARG A 202 10.79 -20.55 2.43
N LYS A 203 11.78 -20.63 1.54
CA LYS A 203 12.67 -19.51 1.19
C LYS A 203 12.57 -19.17 -0.29
N LEU A 204 12.53 -17.88 -0.59
CA LEU A 204 12.59 -17.31 -1.95
C LEU A 204 13.75 -16.31 -1.97
N LYS A 205 14.76 -16.55 -2.82
CA LYS A 205 15.96 -15.70 -2.95
C LYS A 205 16.32 -15.47 -4.43
N PRO A 206 15.46 -14.80 -5.21
CA PRO A 206 15.71 -14.56 -6.62
C PRO A 206 16.85 -13.54 -6.80
N ARG A 207 17.55 -13.69 -7.92
CA ARG A 207 18.59 -12.76 -8.37
C ARG A 207 18.30 -12.39 -9.81
N VAL A 208 17.75 -11.21 -10.00
CA VAL A 208 17.20 -10.73 -11.27
C VAL A 208 18.25 -9.94 -12.03
N ARG A 209 18.31 -10.16 -13.35
CA ARG A 209 19.08 -9.33 -14.28
C ARG A 209 18.23 -8.98 -15.51
N CYS A 210 18.30 -7.74 -15.98
CA CYS A 210 17.68 -7.37 -17.27
C CYS A 210 18.47 -7.93 -18.47
N LEU A 211 17.74 -8.39 -19.49
CA LEU A 211 18.24 -8.93 -20.75
C LEU A 211 18.21 -7.83 -21.83
N GLY A 212 19.09 -6.83 -21.69
CA GLY A 212 19.24 -5.75 -22.67
C GLY A 212 18.99 -4.35 -22.12
N ALA A 213 18.89 -3.38 -23.03
CA ALA A 213 18.58 -2.00 -22.70
C ALA A 213 17.07 -1.80 -22.52
N GLY A 214 16.68 -1.09 -21.46
CA GLY A 214 15.28 -0.80 -21.14
C GLY A 214 14.84 -1.37 -19.80
N MET A 215 13.59 -1.10 -19.44
CA MET A 215 13.01 -1.62 -18.21
C MET A 215 12.73 -3.12 -18.33
N CYS A 216 12.94 -3.83 -17.24
CA CYS A 216 12.57 -5.24 -17.14
C CYS A 216 11.71 -5.52 -15.89
N SER A 217 10.87 -6.55 -15.97
CA SER A 217 9.98 -6.98 -14.89
C SER A 217 9.94 -8.50 -14.76
N CYS A 218 10.23 -8.99 -13.57
CA CYS A 218 10.14 -10.41 -13.21
C CYS A 218 9.08 -10.60 -12.14
N HIS A 219 8.26 -11.64 -12.27
CA HIS A 219 7.11 -11.85 -11.40
C HIS A 219 7.15 -13.23 -10.72
N TRP A 220 6.78 -13.25 -9.44
CA TRP A 220 6.55 -14.47 -8.66
C TRP A 220 5.17 -14.42 -8.02
N ARG A 221 4.54 -15.58 -7.88
CA ARG A 221 3.26 -15.79 -7.22
C ARG A 221 3.44 -16.82 -6.11
N ILE A 222 2.98 -16.49 -4.92
CA ILE A 222 2.86 -17.43 -3.80
C ILE A 222 1.37 -17.62 -3.53
N LYS A 223 0.87 -18.82 -3.80
CA LYS A 223 -0.53 -19.20 -3.54
C LYS A 223 -0.66 -19.84 -2.15
N PRO A 224 -1.71 -19.52 -1.39
CA PRO A 224 -2.04 -20.27 -0.18
C PRO A 224 -2.71 -21.61 -0.54
N LYS A 225 -2.71 -22.54 0.43
CA LYS A 225 -3.69 -23.64 0.41
C LYS A 225 -5.08 -23.10 0.72
N LYS A 226 -6.10 -23.84 0.30
CA LYS A 226 -7.49 -23.42 0.45
C LYS A 226 -7.84 -23.15 1.92
N GLY A 227 -8.38 -21.96 2.19
CA GLY A 227 -8.78 -21.51 3.53
C GLY A 227 -7.62 -21.01 4.40
N GLU A 228 -6.42 -20.87 3.84
CA GLU A 228 -5.24 -20.34 4.51
C GLU A 228 -4.85 -18.97 3.94
N LYS A 229 -4.09 -18.19 4.71
CA LYS A 229 -3.45 -16.94 4.31
C LYS A 229 -1.96 -17.14 4.13
N VAL A 230 -1.40 -16.51 3.11
CA VAL A 230 0.06 -16.44 2.95
C VAL A 230 0.64 -15.39 3.89
N ILE A 231 1.74 -15.74 4.54
CA ILE A 231 2.54 -14.86 5.36
C ILE A 231 3.95 -14.88 4.77
N ILE A 232 4.50 -13.70 4.48
CA ILE A 232 5.90 -13.55 4.05
C ILE A 232 6.70 -12.77 5.09
N LYS A 233 8.00 -13.05 5.18
CA LYS A 233 8.99 -12.26 5.92
C LYS A 233 10.05 -11.77 4.97
N LEU A 234 10.22 -10.46 4.86
CA LEU A 234 11.31 -9.84 4.14
C LEU A 234 12.61 -10.01 4.94
N ASN A 235 13.61 -10.57 4.28
CA ASN A 235 14.95 -10.74 4.83
C ASN A 235 15.88 -9.73 4.16
N LYS A 236 16.81 -9.15 4.93
CA LYS A 236 17.87 -8.34 4.35
C LYS A 236 18.74 -9.25 3.47
N PRO A 237 18.88 -8.98 2.16
CA PRO A 237 19.81 -9.75 1.34
C PRO A 237 21.25 -9.44 1.76
N ASP A 238 22.11 -10.43 1.70
CA ASP A 238 23.53 -10.32 2.10
C ASP A 238 24.28 -9.24 1.29
N ASP A 239 23.85 -9.00 0.05
CA ASP A 239 24.50 -8.10 -0.91
C ASP A 239 23.95 -6.66 -0.89
N PHE A 240 22.98 -6.33 -0.03
CA PHE A 240 22.47 -4.95 0.09
C PHE A 240 23.54 -4.05 0.74
N LYS A 241 24.20 -3.23 -0.08
CA LYS A 241 25.10 -2.16 0.40
C LYS A 241 24.33 -1.21 1.33
N ASP A 242 25.04 -0.67 2.33
CA ASP A 242 24.45 0.03 3.47
C ASP A 242 23.51 1.19 3.12
N VAL A 243 22.37 1.20 3.82
CA VAL A 243 21.59 2.26 4.52
C VAL A 243 21.68 3.73 4.06
N SER A 244 22.77 4.24 3.50
CA SER A 244 23.03 5.69 3.40
C SER A 244 22.28 6.43 2.28
N ASP A 245 21.89 5.75 1.19
CA ASP A 245 21.21 6.38 0.03
C ASP A 245 19.83 5.77 -0.25
N CYS A 246 18.97 5.67 0.77
CA CYS A 246 17.59 5.28 0.51
C CYS A 246 16.78 6.48 0.00
N PRO A 247 16.24 6.46 -1.23
CA PRO A 247 15.50 7.58 -1.80
C PRO A 247 14.21 7.84 -1.02
N GLY A 248 13.65 9.06 -1.11
CA GLY A 248 12.37 9.40 -0.48
C GLY A 248 11.21 8.53 -0.98
N ILE A 249 11.21 8.26 -2.29
CA ILE A 249 10.19 7.50 -3.03
C ILE A 249 10.92 6.40 -3.82
N CYS A 250 10.30 5.23 -3.97
CA CYS A 250 10.88 4.21 -4.84
C CYS A 250 10.76 4.61 -6.31
N GLY A 251 11.90 4.78 -6.97
CA GLY A 251 11.98 5.11 -8.39
C GLY A 251 11.74 3.90 -9.29
N THR A 252 12.39 3.87 -10.44
CA THR A 252 12.21 2.86 -11.50
C THR A 252 12.72 1.46 -11.16
N THR A 253 13.55 1.32 -10.13
CA THR A 253 14.09 0.04 -9.64
C THR A 253 13.54 -0.26 -8.24
N HIS A 254 12.70 -1.29 -8.10
CA HIS A 254 12.05 -1.68 -6.85
C HIS A 254 11.49 -3.11 -6.89
N VAL A 255 11.14 -3.65 -5.73
CA VAL A 255 10.29 -4.83 -5.57
C VAL A 255 8.91 -4.37 -5.12
N GLU A 256 7.88 -4.67 -5.91
CA GLU A 256 6.49 -4.47 -5.53
C GLU A 256 5.92 -5.75 -4.92
N ILE A 257 5.20 -5.64 -3.80
CA ILE A 257 4.52 -6.75 -3.14
C ILE A 257 3.03 -6.45 -3.05
N LYS A 258 2.22 -7.18 -3.81
CA LYS A 258 0.75 -7.13 -3.77
C LYS A 258 0.22 -8.24 -2.89
N TYR A 259 -0.36 -7.88 -1.75
CA TYR A 259 -0.90 -8.79 -0.74
C TYR A 259 -2.38 -8.50 -0.39
N ARG A 260 -2.97 -7.47 -0.99
CA ARG A 260 -4.38 -7.12 -0.82
C ARG A 260 -5.28 -8.00 -1.68
N LYS A 261 -6.56 -8.10 -1.33
CA LYS A 261 -7.58 -8.82 -2.09
C LYS A 261 -7.90 -8.12 -3.40
N ASP A 262 -8.12 -6.81 -3.34
CA ASP A 262 -8.25 -6.00 -4.54
C ASP A 262 -6.86 -5.81 -5.18
N LYS A 263 -6.65 -6.42 -6.35
CA LYS A 263 -5.35 -6.40 -7.04
C LYS A 263 -5.17 -5.17 -7.92
N ARG A 264 -6.20 -4.34 -8.07
CA ARG A 264 -6.20 -3.15 -8.93
C ARG A 264 -5.27 -2.06 -8.40
N ALA A 265 -5.25 -1.85 -7.08
CA ALA A 265 -4.33 -0.92 -6.42
C ALA A 265 -2.89 -1.45 -6.43
N ARG A 266 -1.89 -0.56 -6.43
CA ARG A 266 -0.49 -0.95 -6.31
C ARG A 266 -0.20 -1.57 -4.95
N GLY A 267 0.81 -2.43 -4.95
CA GLY A 267 1.38 -3.07 -3.77
C GLY A 267 2.43 -2.19 -3.09
N ALA A 268 3.02 -2.73 -2.03
CA ALA A 268 4.08 -2.04 -1.31
C ALA A 268 5.38 -2.07 -2.11
N LEU A 269 5.98 -0.90 -2.34
CA LEU A 269 7.26 -0.76 -3.04
C LEU A 269 8.43 -0.76 -2.06
N ILE A 270 9.37 -1.68 -2.28
CA ILE A 270 10.59 -1.85 -1.51
C ILE A 270 11.78 -1.56 -2.44
N CYS A 271 12.59 -0.57 -2.10
CA CYS A 271 13.74 -0.18 -2.93
C CYS A 271 15.01 0.01 -2.11
N CYS A 272 14.97 -0.11 -0.77
CA CYS A 272 16.17 -0.04 0.04
C CYS A 272 16.12 -0.95 1.28
N ALA A 273 17.30 -1.24 1.83
CA ALA A 273 17.40 -2.05 3.04
C ALA A 273 16.68 -1.42 4.24
N ASN A 274 16.57 -0.09 4.33
CA ASN A 274 15.86 0.57 5.43
C ASN A 274 14.36 0.27 5.47
N ASP A 275 13.76 -0.10 4.35
CA ASP A 275 12.35 -0.52 4.29
C ASP A 275 12.14 -1.85 5.04
N ILE A 276 13.22 -2.63 5.16
CA ILE A 276 13.30 -3.89 5.89
C ILE A 276 13.94 -3.66 7.28
N LEU A 277 14.83 -2.68 7.48
CA LEU A 277 15.69 -2.63 8.67
C LEU A 277 15.35 -1.55 9.71
N ARG A 278 14.21 -0.83 9.61
CA ARG A 278 13.83 0.29 10.52
C ARG A 278 13.55 -0.11 11.99
N GLN A 279 14.51 -0.79 12.64
CA GLN A 279 14.71 -0.96 14.09
C GLN A 279 14.12 -2.20 14.77
N ASN A 280 13.33 -3.04 14.09
CA ASN A 280 12.92 -4.33 14.68
C ASN A 280 12.68 -5.40 13.60
N ILE A 281 13.50 -6.46 13.56
CA ILE A 281 13.32 -7.59 12.63
C ILE A 281 11.97 -8.29 12.82
N ALA A 282 11.38 -8.20 14.02
CA ALA A 282 10.05 -8.75 14.32
C ALA A 282 8.93 -8.08 13.49
N ARG A 283 9.25 -6.98 12.81
CA ARG A 283 8.34 -6.24 11.97
C ARG A 283 8.39 -6.69 10.51
N ASN A 284 9.34 -7.44 9.98
CA ASN A 284 9.47 -7.53 8.50
C ASN A 284 8.49 -8.45 7.77
N TRP A 285 7.27 -8.59 8.26
CA TRP A 285 6.31 -9.55 7.74
C TRP A 285 5.15 -8.86 7.05
N ILE A 286 4.59 -9.53 6.04
CA ILE A 286 3.40 -9.11 5.31
C ILE A 286 2.46 -10.31 5.28
N GLU A 287 1.24 -10.11 5.73
CA GLU A 287 0.16 -11.11 5.69
C GLU A 287 -0.81 -10.76 4.56
N ALA A 288 -1.24 -11.77 3.81
CA ALA A 288 -2.30 -11.62 2.82
C ALA A 288 -3.58 -11.08 3.49
N GLU A 289 -4.26 -10.14 2.85
CA GLU A 289 -5.37 -9.39 3.48
C GLU A 289 -6.53 -10.28 3.93
N GLU A 290 -6.77 -11.38 3.20
CA GLU A 290 -7.79 -12.40 3.45
C GLU A 290 -7.27 -13.81 3.10
N LYS A 291 -8.01 -14.83 3.52
CA LYS A 291 -7.77 -16.23 3.11
C LYS A 291 -7.92 -16.40 1.61
N ASP A 292 -7.25 -17.38 1.04
CA ASP A 292 -7.26 -17.68 -0.41
C ASP A 292 -6.68 -16.56 -1.30
N VAL A 293 -6.13 -15.50 -0.71
CA VAL A 293 -5.46 -14.40 -1.43
C VAL A 293 -4.00 -14.76 -1.66
N ASP A 294 -3.58 -14.75 -2.92
CA ASP A 294 -2.18 -14.91 -3.32
C ASP A 294 -1.36 -13.63 -3.10
N ILE A 295 -0.05 -13.82 -2.93
CA ILE A 295 0.92 -12.72 -2.91
C ILE A 295 1.66 -12.71 -4.25
N ILE A 296 1.61 -11.56 -4.92
CA ILE A 296 2.41 -11.31 -6.13
C ILE A 296 3.59 -10.44 -5.76
N ILE A 297 4.77 -10.85 -6.23
CA ILE A 297 6.00 -10.12 -6.07
C ILE A 297 6.51 -9.78 -7.46
N SER A 298 6.76 -8.50 -7.72
CA SER A 298 7.24 -8.00 -9.01
C SER A 298 8.55 -7.26 -8.80
N GLY A 299 9.65 -7.79 -9.34
CA GLY A 299 10.94 -7.10 -9.38
C GLY A 299 11.03 -6.27 -10.65
N ARG A 300 11.14 -4.95 -10.51
CA ARG A 300 11.28 -4.00 -11.62
C ARG A 300 12.63 -3.33 -11.59
N LEU A 301 13.29 -3.24 -12.74
CA LEU A 301 14.63 -2.69 -12.87
C LEU A 301 14.72 -1.77 -14.10
N ALA A 302 15.50 -0.70 -14.00
CA ALA A 302 15.62 0.34 -15.02
C ALA A 302 16.79 0.15 -16.01
N THR A 303 17.78 -0.66 -15.66
CA THR A 303 19.08 -0.79 -16.37
C THR A 303 19.61 -2.21 -16.26
N THR A 304 20.82 -2.47 -16.78
CA THR A 304 21.54 -3.76 -16.66
C THR A 304 21.93 -4.17 -15.24
N ASP A 305 21.44 -3.45 -14.23
CA ASP A 305 21.71 -3.75 -12.84
C ASP A 305 21.13 -5.12 -12.46
N GLU A 306 21.76 -5.73 -11.46
CA GLU A 306 21.24 -6.93 -10.81
C GLU A 306 20.57 -6.53 -9.50
N MET A 307 19.38 -7.11 -9.28
CA MET A 307 18.68 -6.98 -8.01
C MET A 307 18.49 -8.36 -7.40
N GLY A 308 18.91 -8.51 -6.15
CA GLY A 308 18.52 -9.65 -5.33
C GLY A 308 17.53 -9.21 -4.25
N PHE A 309 16.53 -10.04 -3.98
CA PHE A 309 15.76 -9.93 -2.75
C PHE A 309 15.65 -11.29 -2.08
N GLU A 310 15.39 -11.29 -0.78
CA GLU A 310 15.25 -12.51 0.00
C GLU A 310 14.01 -12.40 0.88
N LEU A 311 13.20 -13.45 0.89
CA LEU A 311 12.10 -13.59 1.82
C LEU A 311 11.89 -15.05 2.21
N THR A 312 11.21 -15.25 3.34
CA THR A 312 10.60 -16.54 3.66
C THR A 312 9.09 -16.44 3.57
N TYR A 313 8.42 -17.55 3.31
CA TYR A 313 6.97 -17.61 3.21
C TYR A 313 6.42 -18.89 3.84
N GLU A 314 5.24 -18.78 4.42
CA GLU A 314 4.47 -19.86 5.04
C GLU A 314 2.97 -19.55 4.94
N THR A 315 2.12 -20.48 5.31
CA THR A 315 0.69 -20.22 5.54
C THR A 315 0.37 -20.01 7.02
N ASP A 316 -0.76 -19.33 7.27
CA ASP A 316 -1.39 -19.39 8.58
C ASP A 316 -1.86 -20.82 8.92
N GLY A 317 -2.02 -21.13 10.21
CA GLY A 317 -2.45 -22.46 10.66
C GLY A 317 -1.48 -23.16 11.62
N ALA A 318 -0.24 -22.69 11.73
CA ALA A 318 0.62 -23.11 12.84
C ALA A 318 0.00 -22.70 14.19
N LYS A 319 -0.11 -23.65 15.13
CA LYS A 319 -0.68 -23.40 16.46
C LYS A 319 0.10 -22.29 17.16
N LEU A 320 -0.61 -21.30 17.72
CA LEU A 320 0.04 -20.28 18.55
C LEU A 320 0.33 -20.86 19.93
N LEU A 321 1.60 -20.80 20.33
CA LEU A 321 2.10 -21.19 21.64
C LEU A 321 2.49 -19.92 22.41
N PRO A 322 2.11 -19.79 23.70
CA PRO A 322 2.57 -18.68 24.53
C PRO A 322 4.10 -18.59 24.54
N SER A 323 4.62 -17.37 24.55
CA SER A 323 6.06 -17.11 24.56
C SER A 323 6.42 -15.96 25.49
N CYS A 324 7.68 -15.93 25.93
CA CYS A 324 8.29 -14.82 26.67
C CYS A 324 9.40 -14.13 25.86
N ASP A 325 9.65 -14.55 24.61
CA ASP A 325 10.80 -14.12 23.81
C ASP A 325 10.52 -12.89 22.94
N CYS A 326 9.33 -12.29 23.04
CA CYS A 326 9.00 -11.07 22.29
C CYS A 326 9.88 -9.90 22.72
N LYS A 327 10.26 -9.08 21.74
CA LYS A 327 10.94 -7.80 22.02
C LYS A 327 10.00 -6.85 22.75
N ASN A 328 10.58 -5.87 23.46
CA ASN A 328 9.85 -4.88 24.25
C ASN A 328 8.68 -4.28 23.44
N PRO A 329 7.44 -4.29 23.96
CA PRO A 329 6.27 -3.77 23.25
C PRO A 329 6.35 -2.27 22.94
N ASN A 330 7.23 -1.51 23.60
CA ASN A 330 7.56 -0.14 23.21
C ASN A 330 8.02 -0.03 21.76
N LEU A 331 8.69 -1.07 21.25
CA LEU A 331 9.10 -1.11 19.86
C LEU A 331 7.91 -1.24 18.90
N LEU A 332 6.65 -1.42 19.36
CA LEU A 332 5.45 -1.31 18.52
C LEU A 332 5.05 0.14 18.22
N PHE A 333 5.60 1.10 18.97
CA PHE A 333 5.34 2.52 18.86
C PHE A 333 6.62 3.21 18.36
N ASP A 334 6.74 3.43 17.05
CA ASP A 334 7.85 4.21 16.51
C ASP A 334 7.58 5.69 16.77
N LEU A 335 8.38 6.34 17.62
CA LEU A 335 8.24 7.78 17.94
C LEU A 335 8.27 8.68 16.69
N LYS A 336 8.92 8.24 15.59
CA LYS A 336 8.95 8.98 14.32
C LYS A 336 7.66 8.85 13.51
N ARG A 337 6.85 7.83 13.77
CA ARG A 337 5.54 7.61 13.15
C ARG A 337 4.37 7.89 14.12
N SER A 338 4.66 7.92 15.43
CA SER A 338 3.74 8.12 16.55
C SER A 338 4.45 8.84 17.71
N PRO A 339 4.68 10.16 17.63
CA PRO A 339 5.35 10.90 18.70
C PRO A 339 4.50 10.98 19.97
N GLY A 340 5.11 10.75 21.14
CA GLY A 340 4.51 11.02 22.47
C GLY A 340 3.98 9.83 23.27
N TYR A 341 4.30 8.58 22.89
CA TYR A 341 3.70 7.38 23.51
C TYR A 341 4.74 6.41 24.06
N MET A 342 4.47 5.85 25.24
CA MET A 342 5.30 4.85 25.93
C MET A 342 4.40 3.74 26.49
N CYS A 343 4.80 2.49 26.34
CA CYS A 343 4.33 1.34 27.09
C CYS A 343 5.21 1.11 28.33
N GLU A 344 4.58 0.73 29.43
CA GLU A 344 5.28 0.13 30.57
C GLU A 344 5.51 -1.37 30.32
N PRO A 345 6.64 -1.95 30.77
CA PRO A 345 6.87 -3.39 30.68
C PRO A 345 6.04 -4.14 31.74
N PRO A 346 5.52 -5.36 31.43
CA PRO A 346 5.94 -6.47 32.30
C PRO A 346 6.04 -7.86 31.62
N CYS A 347 6.90 -8.70 32.20
CA CYS A 347 6.93 -10.16 32.02
C CYS A 347 5.91 -10.84 32.96
N LYS A 348 4.91 -11.51 32.38
CA LYS A 348 4.44 -12.88 32.68
C LYS A 348 3.21 -13.21 31.83
N THR A 349 3.41 -13.96 30.74
CA THR A 349 2.45 -14.63 29.82
C THR A 349 1.35 -13.79 29.14
N GLU A 350 0.89 -12.69 29.73
CA GLU A 350 0.02 -11.67 29.15
C GLU A 350 0.61 -10.29 29.46
N SER A 351 0.65 -9.40 28.47
CA SER A 351 1.15 -8.03 28.65
C SER A 351 0.00 -7.07 28.41
N THR A 352 -0.58 -6.53 29.47
CA THR A 352 -1.55 -5.43 29.32
C THR A 352 -0.79 -4.18 28.87
N CYS A 353 -0.80 -3.86 27.58
CA CYS A 353 -0.33 -2.56 27.09
C CYS A 353 -1.34 -1.50 27.49
N LYS A 354 -1.17 -0.93 28.68
CA LYS A 354 -1.93 0.26 29.08
C LYS A 354 -1.39 1.44 28.28
N THR A 355 -2.19 1.91 27.32
CA THR A 355 -1.95 3.19 26.64
C THR A 355 -1.86 4.28 27.70
N PRO A 356 -0.88 5.21 27.64
CA PRO A 356 -0.84 6.30 28.58
C PRO A 356 -2.15 7.07 28.53
N ILE A 357 -2.74 7.12 29.71
CA ILE A 357 -3.87 7.93 30.18
C ILE A 357 -4.23 9.08 29.22
N GLY A 358 -5.47 9.08 28.72
CA GLY A 358 -6.17 10.27 28.24
C GLY A 358 -6.21 10.54 26.73
N GLY A 359 -5.31 9.99 25.90
CA GLY A 359 -5.21 10.36 24.48
C GLY A 359 -6.07 9.54 23.49
N CYS A 360 -6.29 8.25 23.76
CA CYS A 360 -7.23 7.42 23.01
C CYS A 360 -8.62 7.37 23.67
N ALA A 361 -8.97 8.38 24.48
CA ALA A 361 -10.19 8.36 25.29
C ALA A 361 -11.48 8.17 24.48
N PHE A 362 -11.44 8.36 23.15
CA PHE A 362 -12.57 8.14 22.24
C PHE A 362 -12.20 7.67 20.81
N GLY A 363 -11.00 7.14 20.54
CA GLY A 363 -10.46 7.02 19.16
C GLY A 363 -9.93 5.63 18.79
N PHE A 364 -10.00 5.29 17.51
CA PHE A 364 -9.80 3.96 16.96
C PHE A 364 -8.30 3.62 16.90
N LEU A 365 -7.96 2.33 16.99
CA LEU A 365 -6.59 1.83 16.82
C LEU A 365 -6.44 1.27 15.42
N ALA A 366 -5.45 1.69 14.67
CA ALA A 366 -5.06 0.94 13.47
C ALA A 366 -4.00 -0.09 13.84
N LEU A 367 -4.31 -1.34 13.55
CA LEU A 367 -3.39 -2.48 13.66
C LEU A 367 -3.08 -2.94 12.24
N ASN A 368 -1.82 -2.81 11.82
CA ASN A 368 -1.34 -3.23 10.49
C ASN A 368 -2.29 -2.80 9.36
N ASP A 369 -2.53 -1.50 9.24
CA ASP A 369 -3.28 -0.91 8.12
C ASP A 369 -4.81 -1.12 8.19
N LYS A 370 -5.30 -1.86 9.19
CA LYS A 370 -6.73 -2.05 9.44
C LYS A 370 -7.15 -1.25 10.67
N VAL A 371 -8.04 -0.29 10.47
CA VAL A 371 -8.67 0.43 11.57
C VAL A 371 -9.61 -0.51 12.30
N GLN A 372 -9.23 -0.85 13.53
CA GLN A 372 -10.03 -1.65 14.44
C GLN A 372 -10.76 -0.69 15.39
N GLN A 373 -12.10 -0.76 15.37
CA GLN A 373 -12.91 -0.07 16.37
C GLN A 373 -12.62 -0.69 17.73
N ASN A 374 -11.88 0.03 18.56
CA ASN A 374 -11.63 -0.42 19.91
C ASN A 374 -12.89 -0.11 20.73
N ALA A 375 -13.60 -1.16 21.12
CA ALA A 375 -14.72 -1.06 22.04
C ALA A 375 -14.17 -0.67 23.42
N SER A 376 -14.06 0.64 23.68
CA SER A 376 -13.92 1.24 25.02
C SER A 376 -13.01 0.47 26.00
N GLY A 377 -11.68 0.57 25.85
CA GLY A 377 -10.72 -0.02 26.79
C GLY A 377 -9.25 -0.03 26.30
N PRO A 378 -8.28 -0.37 27.17
CA PRO A 378 -6.87 -0.51 26.77
C PRO A 378 -6.66 -1.65 25.76
N LEU A 379 -5.68 -1.51 24.87
CA LEU A 379 -5.29 -2.57 23.93
C LEU A 379 -4.53 -3.68 24.68
N ASN A 380 -5.11 -4.88 24.74
CA ASN A 380 -4.45 -6.05 25.33
C ASN A 380 -3.74 -6.85 24.25
N VAL A 381 -2.40 -6.89 24.29
CA VAL A 381 -1.60 -7.75 23.42
C VAL A 381 -0.94 -8.87 24.22
N SER A 382 -0.73 -10.03 23.62
CA SER A 382 -0.01 -11.13 24.27
C SER A 382 1.06 -11.70 23.36
N CYS A 383 2.15 -12.15 23.98
CA CYS A 383 3.33 -12.65 23.28
C CYS A 383 3.14 -14.14 22.93
N HIS A 384 3.20 -14.46 21.65
CA HIS A 384 3.05 -15.82 21.15
C HIS A 384 4.07 -16.13 20.07
N LYS A 385 4.42 -17.40 19.92
CA LYS A 385 5.15 -17.94 18.77
C LYS A 385 4.31 -18.94 18.03
N ARG A 386 4.51 -19.07 16.72
CA ARG A 386 3.93 -20.15 15.93
C ARG A 386 4.67 -21.45 16.24
N GLU A 387 3.95 -22.56 16.38
CA GLU A 387 4.53 -23.89 16.56
C GLU A 387 5.50 -24.20 15.43
N GLY A 388 6.74 -24.60 15.77
CA GLY A 388 7.82 -24.79 14.80
C GLY A 388 8.63 -23.53 14.46
N SER A 389 8.18 -22.33 14.85
CA SER A 389 8.95 -21.09 14.68
C SER A 389 9.83 -20.79 15.89
N ALA A 390 11.04 -20.30 15.64
CA ALA A 390 11.93 -19.77 16.67
C ALA A 390 11.58 -18.34 17.08
N GLU A 391 10.70 -17.65 16.35
CA GLU A 391 10.39 -16.24 16.55
C GLU A 391 9.05 -16.04 17.27
N SER A 392 8.99 -15.00 18.11
CA SER A 392 7.80 -14.64 18.90
C SER A 392 7.34 -13.23 18.56
N PHE A 393 6.03 -13.01 18.54
CA PHE A 393 5.38 -11.76 18.15
C PHE A 393 4.23 -11.38 19.09
N TRP A 394 3.83 -10.11 19.01
CA TRP A 394 2.67 -9.59 19.72
C TRP A 394 1.40 -9.87 18.92
N TYR A 395 0.34 -10.29 19.60
CA TYR A 395 -0.98 -10.57 19.01
C TYR A 395 -2.09 -9.93 19.83
N TYR A 396 -3.17 -9.54 19.15
CA TYR A 396 -4.40 -8.97 19.72
C TYR A 396 -5.59 -9.87 19.40
N TRP A 397 -6.39 -10.20 20.41
CA TRP A 397 -7.66 -10.91 20.25
C TRP A 397 -8.79 -9.93 20.44
N LYS A 398 -9.63 -9.78 19.41
CA LYS A 398 -10.95 -9.19 19.60
C LYS A 398 -11.81 -10.19 20.36
N GLN A 399 -12.73 -9.69 21.20
CA GLN A 399 -13.62 -10.53 21.97
C GLN A 399 -14.36 -11.53 21.04
N ASN A 400 -14.21 -12.83 21.30
CA ASN A 400 -14.76 -13.96 20.54
C ASN A 400 -14.10 -14.31 19.19
N ASP A 401 -12.98 -13.67 18.80
CA ASP A 401 -12.25 -14.06 17.58
C ASP A 401 -11.33 -15.27 17.83
N ILE A 402 -11.42 -16.26 16.95
CA ILE A 402 -10.61 -17.50 16.99
C ILE A 402 -9.21 -17.25 16.41
N GLU A 403 -9.09 -16.31 15.48
CA GLU A 403 -7.85 -16.00 14.77
C GLU A 403 -7.37 -14.60 15.18
N PRO A 404 -6.34 -14.48 16.03
CA PRO A 404 -5.87 -13.18 16.51
C PRO A 404 -5.16 -12.38 15.43
N VAL A 405 -5.20 -11.06 15.58
CA VAL A 405 -4.47 -10.13 14.73
C VAL A 405 -3.05 -9.98 15.27
N ARG A 406 -2.05 -10.35 14.47
CA ARG A 406 -0.65 -10.02 14.78
C ARG A 406 -0.50 -8.50 14.86
N VAL A 407 0.26 -7.99 15.81
CA VAL A 407 0.47 -6.54 16.00
C VAL A 407 1.92 -6.19 15.69
N GLU A 408 2.12 -5.37 14.65
CA GLU A 408 3.46 -4.92 14.24
C GLU A 408 3.68 -3.42 14.48
N GLU A 409 2.61 -2.65 14.25
CA GLU A 409 2.55 -1.23 14.50
C GLU A 409 1.17 -0.86 15.03
N VAL A 410 1.14 0.07 15.96
CA VAL A 410 -0.10 0.60 16.54
C VAL A 410 -0.12 2.10 16.27
N HIS A 411 -1.17 2.55 15.59
CA HIS A 411 -1.40 3.97 15.35
C HIS A 411 -2.68 4.45 16.04
N CYS A 412 -2.63 5.66 16.59
CA CYS A 412 -3.82 6.38 17.05
C CYS A 412 -4.45 7.15 15.89
N VAL A 413 -5.73 6.89 15.59
CA VAL A 413 -6.48 7.52 14.48
C VAL A 413 -7.67 8.35 15.02
N PRO A 414 -7.90 9.58 14.52
CA PRO A 414 -9.11 10.35 14.83
C PRO A 414 -10.36 9.69 14.19
N CYS A 415 -11.51 9.75 14.86
CA CYS A 415 -12.76 9.19 14.34
C CYS A 415 -13.61 10.27 13.64
N ASP A 416 -14.49 9.87 12.69
CA ASP A 416 -15.51 10.71 12.05
C ASP A 416 -16.97 10.26 12.40
N ARG A 417 -17.54 10.89 13.43
CA ARG A 417 -18.93 10.89 13.96
C ARG A 417 -20.06 11.21 12.98
N GLU A 418 -19.81 11.74 11.78
CA GLU A 418 -20.92 12.11 10.87
C GLU A 418 -21.37 10.95 9.99
N LYS A 419 -20.51 9.97 9.74
CA LYS A 419 -20.86 8.81 8.91
C LYS A 419 -21.24 7.57 9.73
N ASP A 420 -20.78 7.48 10.97
CA ASP A 420 -21.21 6.47 11.94
C ASP A 420 -21.62 7.14 13.27
N LYS A 421 -22.69 6.66 13.89
CA LYS A 421 -23.21 7.14 15.19
C LYS A 421 -22.18 6.96 16.34
N GLY A 422 -21.09 7.74 16.38
CA GLY A 422 -20.02 7.63 17.37
C GLY A 422 -18.69 8.29 16.96
N CYS A 423 -18.15 9.14 17.85
CA CYS A 423 -16.88 9.92 17.87
C CYS A 423 -16.37 10.77 16.65
N LYS A 424 -16.27 12.12 16.76
CA LYS A 424 -15.57 13.04 15.81
C LYS A 424 -14.50 13.74 16.62
N TYR A 425 -13.29 13.81 16.10
CA TYR A 425 -12.34 14.88 16.43
C TYR A 425 -12.47 15.97 15.35
N LYS A 426 -12.58 17.24 15.76
CA LYS A 426 -12.37 18.43 14.92
C LYS A 426 -11.02 19.04 15.35
N PRO A 427 -10.29 19.68 14.41
CA PRO A 427 -8.84 19.90 14.42
C PRO A 427 -8.19 20.26 15.74
#